data_AF-A0A1E5TA12-F1
#
_entry.id   AF-A0A1E5TA12-F1
#
_cell.length_a   1.000
_cell.length_b   1.000
_cell.length_c   1.000
_cell.angle_alpha   90.00
_cell.angle_beta   90.00
_cell.angle_gamma   90.00
#
_symmetry.space_group_name_H-M   'P 1'
#
loop_
_entity.id
_entity.type
_entity.pdbx_description
1 polymer ?
#
loop_
_entity_poly.entity_id
_entity_poly.type
_entity_poly.pdbx_seq_one_letter_code
_entity_poly.pdbx_strand_id
1 'polypeptide(L)'
;MSDNTNEDFIDFSEFIEEFISIDTYMESHFEHQTVTLHVEKITTETPCQLHVEVDDKGEVKLGSIPPLYYVETSFMPVFHNIKINFELEENN
;
A
#
# COMPACT_ATOMS: atom_id res chain seq x y z
N MET A 1 -21.75 -10.83 12.40
CA MET A 1 -22.09 -9.49 12.90
C MET A 1 -21.15 -8.54 12.19
N SER A 2 -21.73 -7.48 11.63
CA SER A 2 -21.18 -6.41 10.77
C SER A 2 -19.66 -6.37 10.56
N ASP A 3 -19.23 -6.61 9.32
CA ASP A 3 -18.04 -5.95 8.77
C ASP A 3 -18.27 -4.44 8.92
N ASN A 4 -17.51 -3.82 9.82
CA ASN A 4 -17.58 -2.40 10.14
C ASN A 4 -16.21 -1.74 9.91
N THR A 5 -15.49 -2.16 8.88
CA THR A 5 -14.64 -1.21 8.18
C THR A 5 -15.56 -0.11 7.67
N ASN A 6 -15.49 1.06 8.33
CA ASN A 6 -16.10 2.30 7.86
C ASN A 6 -15.93 2.37 6.33
N GLU A 7 -17.00 2.56 5.54
CA GLU A 7 -17.07 2.29 4.09
C GLU A 7 -15.91 2.91 3.26
N ASP A 8 -15.24 3.90 3.84
CA ASP A 8 -14.09 4.58 3.26
C ASP A 8 -12.76 3.79 3.39
N PHE A 9 -12.63 2.82 4.31
CA PHE A 9 -11.40 2.07 4.59
C PHE A 9 -11.39 0.69 3.93
N ILE A 10 -10.32 0.42 3.18
CA ILE A 10 -10.05 -0.92 2.64
C ILE A 10 -9.22 -1.74 3.63
N ASP A 11 -9.25 -3.07 3.48
CA ASP A 11 -8.40 -3.94 4.29
C ASP A 11 -6.92 -3.61 4.05
N PHE A 12 -6.10 -3.65 5.11
CA PHE A 12 -4.68 -3.33 4.98
C PHE A 12 -3.96 -4.26 3.99
N SER A 13 -4.38 -5.52 3.87
CA SER A 13 -3.84 -6.43 2.85
C SER A 13 -4.14 -5.97 1.44
N GLU A 14 -5.37 -5.53 1.17
CA GLU A 14 -5.79 -5.02 -0.14
C GLU A 14 -5.02 -3.74 -0.50
N PHE A 15 -4.85 -2.83 0.47
CA PHE A 15 -4.03 -1.64 0.30
C PHE A 15 -2.58 -1.98 -0.11
N ILE A 16 -1.97 -2.98 0.51
CA ILE A 16 -0.61 -3.42 0.15
C ILE A 16 -0.58 -3.99 -1.26
N GLU A 17 -1.58 -4.81 -1.66
CA GLU A 17 -1.69 -5.38 -3.00
C GLU A 17 -1.79 -4.31 -4.10
N GLU A 18 -2.63 -3.28 -3.90
CA GLU A 18 -2.71 -2.15 -4.83
C GLU A 18 -1.40 -1.36 -4.87
N PHE A 19 -0.72 -1.21 -3.74
CA PHE A 19 0.53 -0.46 -3.68
C PHE A 19 1.68 -1.20 -4.40
N ILE A 20 1.70 -2.53 -4.40
CA ILE A 20 2.74 -3.31 -5.08
C ILE A 20 2.50 -3.50 -6.56
N SER A 21 1.28 -3.31 -7.06
CA SER A 21 0.95 -3.51 -8.47
C SER A 21 1.52 -2.43 -9.40
N ILE A 22 2.59 -1.74 -8.99
CA ILE A 22 3.31 -0.77 -9.80
C ILE A 22 4.01 -1.54 -10.92
N ASP A 23 3.77 -1.14 -12.17
CA ASP A 23 4.49 -1.68 -13.33
C ASP A 23 5.98 -1.36 -13.20
N THR A 24 6.79 -2.35 -12.88
CA THR A 24 8.25 -2.20 -12.69
C THR A 24 9.06 -2.42 -13.97
N TYR A 25 8.40 -2.40 -15.14
CA TYR A 25 9.03 -2.78 -16.40
C TYR A 25 9.27 -1.57 -17.30
N MET A 26 10.55 -1.30 -17.58
CA MET A 26 10.97 -0.27 -18.53
C MET A 26 11.80 -0.91 -19.64
N GLU A 27 11.25 -0.96 -20.86
CA GLU A 27 12.01 -1.33 -22.06
C GLU A 27 12.44 -0.07 -22.80
N SER A 28 13.73 0.02 -23.11
CA SER A 28 14.23 0.98 -24.09
C SER A 28 14.67 0.23 -25.34
N HIS A 29 13.99 0.51 -26.44
CA HIS A 29 14.36 -0.02 -27.76
C HIS A 29 15.34 0.94 -28.44
N PHE A 30 16.59 0.52 -28.57
CA PHE A 30 17.56 1.15 -29.44
C PHE A 30 17.56 0.41 -30.78
N GLU A 31 17.91 1.09 -31.88
CA GLU A 31 17.79 0.56 -33.26
C GLU A 31 18.37 -0.86 -33.47
N HIS A 32 19.31 -1.31 -32.63
CA HIS A 32 19.94 -2.63 -32.72
C HIS A 32 20.04 -3.38 -31.38
N GLN A 33 19.46 -2.87 -30.28
CA GLN A 33 19.57 -3.48 -28.95
C GLN A 33 18.33 -3.20 -28.10
N THR A 34 17.88 -4.21 -27.36
CA THR A 34 16.90 -4.06 -26.28
C THR A 34 17.66 -4.00 -24.97
N VAL A 35 17.46 -2.94 -24.20
CA VAL A 35 17.92 -2.85 -22.81
C VAL A 35 16.70 -3.02 -21.93
N THR A 36 16.75 -4.05 -21.07
CA THR A 36 15.69 -4.35 -20.09
C THR A 36 16.17 -3.99 -18.69
N LEU A 37 15.38 -3.20 -17.98
CA LEU A 37 15.62 -2.86 -16.58
C LEU A 37 14.66 -3.67 -15.71
N HIS A 38 15.22 -4.47 -14.80
CA HIS A 38 14.47 -5.23 -13.81
C HIS A 38 14.66 -4.58 -12.43
N VAL A 39 13.56 -4.35 -11.73
CA VAL A 39 13.60 -3.81 -10.36
C VAL A 39 13.74 -4.96 -9.39
N GLU A 40 14.89 -5.05 -8.71
CA GLU A 40 15.15 -6.08 -7.69
C GLU A 40 14.50 -5.73 -6.34
N LYS A 41 14.49 -4.44 -5.99
CA LYS A 41 14.01 -3.96 -4.70
C LYS A 41 13.40 -2.56 -4.82
N ILE A 42 12.26 -2.37 -4.15
CA ILE A 42 11.65 -1.06 -3.93
C ILE A 42 11.55 -0.83 -2.43
N THR A 43 11.94 0.36 -1.99
CA THR A 43 11.66 0.83 -0.62
C THR A 43 10.89 2.13 -0.73
N THR A 44 9.72 2.14 -0.12
CA THR A 44 8.81 3.28 -0.13
C THR A 44 8.35 3.61 1.29
N GLU A 45 8.06 4.88 1.51
CA GLU A 45 7.49 5.37 2.75
C GLU A 45 6.26 6.21 2.37
N THR A 46 5.11 5.84 2.92
CA THR A 46 3.86 6.53 2.63
C THR A 46 3.09 6.78 3.93
N PRO A 47 2.60 8.02 4.15
CA PRO A 47 1.63 8.25 5.20
C PRO A 47 0.33 7.51 4.82
N CYS A 48 -0.30 6.89 5.81
CA CYS A 48 -1.63 6.31 5.68
C CYS A 48 -2.43 6.57 6.95
N GLN A 49 -3.76 6.53 6.83
CA GLN A 49 -4.61 6.50 8.01
C GLN A 49 -4.96 5.06 8.33
N LEU A 50 -4.84 4.67 9.59
CA LEU A 50 -5.14 3.33 10.06
C LEU A 50 -6.40 3.34 10.93
N HIS A 51 -7.26 2.37 10.72
CA HIS A 51 -8.38 2.05 11.58
C HIS A 51 -8.15 0.66 12.19
N VAL A 52 -8.28 0.56 13.51
CA VAL A 52 -8.06 -0.69 14.24
C VAL A 52 -9.40 -1.11 14.85
N GLU A 53 -9.90 -2.26 14.44
CA GLU A 53 -11.08 -2.90 15.01
C GLU A 53 -10.66 -4.20 15.71
N VAL A 54 -11.26 -4.49 16.87
CA VAL A 54 -11.04 -5.74 17.59
C VAL A 54 -12.39 -6.44 17.72
N ASP A 55 -12.48 -7.67 17.21
CA ASP A 55 -13.72 -8.43 17.23
C ASP A 55 -13.99 -9.10 18.60
N ASP A 56 -15.18 -9.70 18.75
CA ASP A 56 -15.60 -10.38 19.97
C ASP A 56 -14.74 -11.60 20.36
N LYS A 57 -13.88 -12.09 19.45
CA LYS A 57 -12.93 -13.18 19.68
C LYS A 57 -11.52 -12.68 19.96
N GLY A 58 -11.29 -11.36 19.90
CA GLY A 58 -9.99 -10.73 20.08
C GLY A 58 -9.14 -10.69 18.81
N GLU A 59 -9.69 -10.99 17.63
CA GLU A 59 -9.01 -10.81 16.36
C GLU A 59 -8.93 -9.31 16.03
N VAL A 60 -7.74 -8.85 15.61
CA VAL A 60 -7.51 -7.46 15.24
C VAL A 60 -7.59 -7.31 13.73
N LYS A 61 -8.49 -6.45 13.27
CA LYS A 61 -8.61 -6.04 11.86
C LYS A 61 -8.03 -4.64 11.69
N LEU A 62 -7.25 -4.47 10.62
CA LEU A 62 -6.64 -3.19 10.24
C LEU A 62 -7.24 -2.72 8.92
N GLY A 63 -7.96 -1.60 8.96
CA GLY A 63 -8.36 -0.86 7.76
C GLY A 63 -7.34 0.24 7.46
N SER A 64 -7.11 0.54 6.19
CA SER A 64 -6.19 1.60 5.76
C SER A 64 -6.69 2.37 4.56
N ILE A 65 -6.31 3.65 4.49
CA ILE A 65 -6.51 4.47 3.29
C ILE A 65 -5.27 5.31 2.99
N PRO A 66 -4.98 5.58 1.70
CA PRO A 66 -4.01 6.60 1.34
C PRO A 66 -4.47 7.98 1.83
N PRO A 67 -3.57 8.97 1.99
CA PRO A 67 -3.95 10.31 2.40
C PRO A 67 -4.78 10.94 1.28
N LEU A 68 -6.09 11.05 1.51
CA LEU A 68 -6.99 11.55 0.47
C LEU A 68 -6.87 13.07 0.30
N TYR A 69 -6.67 13.85 1.39
CA TYR A 69 -6.66 15.32 1.30
C TYR A 69 -5.87 16.02 2.42
N TYR A 70 -5.22 17.15 2.09
CA TYR A 70 -4.82 18.23 3.01
C TYR A 70 -5.94 19.29 3.10
N VAL A 71 -7.18 18.87 3.32
CA VAL A 71 -8.28 19.83 3.52
C VAL A 71 -8.38 20.10 5.02
N GLU A 72 -8.49 21.38 5.39
CA GLU A 72 -8.75 21.79 6.78
C GLU A 72 -10.11 21.23 7.22
N THR A 73 -10.08 20.07 7.86
CA THR A 73 -11.24 19.45 8.50
C THR A 73 -11.29 19.88 9.95
N SER A 74 -12.49 19.88 10.55
CA SER A 74 -12.64 20.14 12.00
C SER A 74 -11.92 19.11 12.88
N PHE A 75 -11.49 17.98 12.28
CA PHE A 75 -10.73 16.91 12.91
C PHE A 75 -9.54 16.56 12.03
N MET A 76 -8.32 16.70 12.56
CA MET A 76 -7.11 16.29 11.85
C MET A 76 -6.95 14.77 11.99
N PRO A 77 -6.92 14.01 10.88
CA PRO A 77 -6.66 12.58 10.93
C PRO A 77 -5.23 12.29 11.44
N VAL A 78 -5.09 11.21 12.23
CA VAL A 78 -3.78 10.72 12.65
C VAL A 78 -3.21 9.86 11.54
N PHE A 79 -2.16 10.37 10.88
CA PHE A 79 -1.42 9.61 9.89
C PHE A 79 -0.29 8.82 10.54
N HIS A 80 -0.16 7.58 10.12
CA HIS A 80 0.95 6.70 10.44
C HIS A 80 1.85 6.61 9.21
N ASN A 81 3.16 6.74 9.39
CA ASN A 81 4.09 6.52 8.29
C ASN A 81 4.42 5.03 8.21
N ILE A 82 4.06 4.39 7.10
CA ILE A 82 4.39 3.00 6.86
C ILE A 82 5.55 2.94 5.87
N LYS A 83 6.58 2.20 6.27
CA LYS A 83 7.68 1.84 5.40
C LYS A 83 7.43 0.45 4.84
N ILE A 84 7.42 0.34 3.52
CA ILE A 84 7.25 -0.92 2.83
C ILE A 84 8.51 -1.23 2.01
N ASN A 85 8.99 -2.47 2.14
CA ASN A 85 10.13 -2.97 1.38
C ASN A 85 9.61 -4.14 0.55
N PHE A 86 9.72 -4.02 -0.77
CA PHE A 86 9.40 -5.07 -1.72
C PHE A 86 10.70 -5.58 -2.30
N GLU A 87 10.89 -6.89 -2.24
CA GLU A 87 12.05 -7.58 -2.80
C GLU A 87 11.52 -8.66 -3.73
N LEU A 88 12.06 -8.72 -4.95
CA LEU A 88 11.75 -9.80 -5.87
C LEU A 88 12.46 -11.06 -5.37
N GLU A 89 11.70 -12.06 -4.92
CA GLU A 89 12.26 -13.38 -4.61
C GLU A 89 12.56 -14.13 -5.93
N GLU A 90 13.84 -14.44 -6.16
CA GLU A 90 14.22 -15.39 -7.20
C GLU A 90 13.83 -16.80 -6.77
N ASN A 91 12.73 -17.32 -7.31
CA ASN A 91 12.42 -18.74 -7.21
C ASN A 91 13.42 -19.52 -8.09
N ASN A 92 14.39 -20.19 -7.46
CA ASN A 92 15.29 -21.16 -8.11
C ASN A 92 14.57 -22.47 -8.46
#